data_AF-A0A957Y8Y9-F1
#
_entry.id   AF-A0A957Y8Y9-F1
#
_cell.length_a   1.000
_cell.length_b   1.000
_cell.length_c   1.000
_cell.angle_alpha   90.00
_cell.angle_beta   90.00
_cell.angle_gamma   90.00
#
_symmetry.space_group_name_H-M   'P 1'
#
loop_
_entity.id
_entity.type
_entity.pdbx_description
1 polymer ?
#
loop_
_entity_poly.entity_id
_entity_poly.type
_entity_poly.pdbx_seq_one_letter_code
_entity_poly.pdbx_strand_id
1 'polypeptide(L)'
;ANVLPGPDFKEAVENGVAITKEATYKKGPQLDGYVNLYKGASDAELSPSHNGHIYGNALRFDQADPEQGLFIVPVDDSGLANNSQAIAVEEFARIAPQKITFRVPDNVSPGRYKLEVRAKYRKSSLRTGQLENVLVVR
;
A
#
# COMPACT_ATOMS: atom_id res chain seq x y z
N ALA A 1 29.45 -21.81 -30.33
CA ALA A 1 28.33 -21.17 -31.06
C ALA A 1 28.12 -19.79 -30.46
N ASN A 2 28.29 -18.74 -31.25
CA ASN A 2 28.14 -17.35 -30.82
C ASN A 2 26.78 -16.89 -31.36
N VAL A 3 25.80 -16.65 -30.49
CA VAL A 3 24.41 -16.36 -30.90
C VAL A 3 24.16 -14.87 -30.70
N LEU A 4 24.03 -14.14 -31.81
CA LEU A 4 23.62 -12.74 -31.81
C LEU A 4 22.09 -12.67 -31.88
N PRO A 5 21.41 -11.92 -30.98
CA PRO A 5 19.97 -11.77 -31.03
C PRO A 5 19.53 -10.97 -32.27
N GLY A 6 18.51 -11.46 -32.96
CA GLY A 6 17.99 -10.93 -34.22
C GLY A 6 17.10 -9.68 -34.08
N PRO A 7 16.76 -9.03 -35.21
CA PRO A 7 16.11 -7.72 -35.27
C PRO A 7 14.71 -7.65 -34.64
N ASP A 8 13.99 -8.76 -34.52
CA ASP A 8 12.69 -8.85 -33.84
C ASP A 8 12.73 -8.44 -32.36
N PHE A 9 13.90 -8.52 -31.71
CA PHE A 9 14.03 -8.10 -30.31
C PHE A 9 14.05 -6.58 -30.12
N LYS A 10 14.37 -5.82 -31.19
CA LYS A 10 14.41 -4.36 -31.14
C LYS A 10 13.00 -3.76 -31.16
N GLU A 11 12.09 -4.37 -31.92
CA GLU A 11 10.75 -3.84 -32.14
C GLU A 11 9.81 -4.06 -30.93
N ALA A 12 9.99 -5.16 -30.19
CA ALA A 12 9.21 -5.45 -28.97
C ALA A 12 9.58 -4.52 -27.79
N VAL A 13 10.81 -3.99 -27.76
CA VAL A 13 11.26 -3.05 -26.71
C VAL A 13 10.83 -1.62 -27.05
N GLU A 14 10.77 -1.26 -28.34
CA GLU A 14 10.47 0.11 -28.77
C GLU A 14 8.96 0.48 -28.73
N ASN A 15 8.03 -0.49 -28.74
CA ASN A 15 6.58 -0.22 -28.85
C ASN A 15 5.69 -0.62 -27.65
N GLY A 16 6.22 -1.20 -26.57
CA GLY A 16 5.35 -1.83 -25.56
C GLY A 16 5.76 -1.74 -24.10
N VAL A 17 6.89 -1.10 -23.78
CA VAL A 17 7.34 -1.02 -22.39
C VAL A 17 7.38 0.44 -21.98
N ALA A 18 6.26 0.92 -21.44
CA ALA A 18 6.28 2.12 -20.61
C ALA A 18 7.13 1.80 -19.38
N ILE A 19 8.43 2.09 -19.46
CA ILE A 19 9.32 2.10 -18.30
C ILE A 19 8.81 3.22 -17.41
N THR A 20 7.88 2.86 -16.51
CA THR A 20 7.39 3.76 -15.49
C THR A 20 8.55 3.91 -14.52
N LYS A 21 9.17 5.10 -14.54
CA LYS A 21 10.31 5.45 -13.73
C LYS A 21 9.90 5.32 -12.26
N GLU A 22 10.18 4.18 -11.64
CA GLU A 22 9.94 3.99 -10.20
C GLU A 22 10.73 5.07 -9.45
N ALA A 23 9.98 5.92 -8.77
CA ALA A 23 10.53 7.08 -8.09
C ALA A 23 11.52 6.61 -7.02
N THR A 24 12.81 6.92 -7.25
CA THR A 24 13.87 7.19 -6.26
C THR A 24 13.61 6.63 -4.86
N TYR A 25 14.39 5.62 -4.47
CA TYR A 25 14.45 4.98 -3.15
C TYR A 25 14.56 6.00 -1.99
N LYS A 26 13.45 6.66 -1.63
CA LYS A 26 13.35 7.51 -0.45
C LYS A 26 13.04 6.56 0.71
N LYS A 27 13.85 6.59 1.77
CA LYS A 27 13.61 5.85 3.02
C LYS A 27 12.25 6.21 3.65
N GLY A 28 11.17 5.59 3.21
CA GLY A 28 9.81 5.81 3.70
C GLY A 28 9.22 4.51 4.23
N PRO A 29 7.98 4.54 4.71
CA PRO A 29 7.28 3.32 5.05
C PRO A 29 7.12 2.49 3.76
N GLN A 30 7.38 1.20 3.86
CA GLN A 30 7.21 0.24 2.77
C GLN A 30 6.28 -0.85 3.27
N LEU A 31 5.21 -1.12 2.51
CA LEU A 31 4.25 -2.16 2.84
C LEU A 31 4.54 -3.35 1.93
N ASP A 32 4.97 -4.45 2.52
CA ASP A 32 5.32 -5.67 1.79
C ASP A 32 4.11 -6.59 1.59
N GLY A 33 3.13 -6.53 2.49
CA GLY A 33 1.94 -7.37 2.41
C GLY A 33 0.91 -7.10 3.50
N TYR A 34 -0.29 -7.63 3.28
CA TYR A 34 -1.41 -7.55 4.20
C TYR A 34 -1.97 -8.93 4.53
N VAL A 35 -2.37 -9.17 5.78
CA VAL A 35 -3.05 -10.40 6.21
C VAL A 35 -4.32 -10.05 6.96
N ASN A 36 -5.44 -10.59 6.49
CA ASN A 36 -6.72 -10.53 7.17
C ASN A 36 -6.79 -11.62 8.24
N LEU A 37 -6.89 -11.24 9.51
CA LEU A 37 -6.88 -12.19 10.63
C LEU A 37 -8.22 -12.91 10.84
N TYR A 38 -9.31 -12.42 10.24
CA TYR A 38 -10.60 -13.07 10.33
C TYR A 38 -10.71 -14.27 9.41
N LYS A 39 -10.26 -14.12 8.16
CA LYS A 39 -10.31 -15.19 7.15
C LYS A 39 -8.99 -15.94 6.95
N GLY A 40 -7.89 -15.45 7.52
CA GLY A 40 -6.54 -15.96 7.25
C GLY A 40 -6.07 -15.73 5.81
N ALA A 41 -6.75 -14.85 5.06
CA ALA A 41 -6.43 -14.54 3.68
C ALA A 41 -5.35 -13.44 3.61
N SER A 42 -4.32 -13.67 2.83
CA SER A 42 -3.28 -12.68 2.54
C SER A 42 -3.67 -11.85 1.30
N ASP A 43 -3.45 -10.54 1.37
CA ASP A 43 -3.40 -9.61 0.24
C ASP A 43 -4.62 -9.54 -0.68
N ALA A 44 -5.78 -10.05 -0.26
CA ALA A 44 -6.96 -10.13 -1.11
C ALA A 44 -8.18 -9.38 -0.55
N GLU A 45 -8.41 -9.41 0.77
CA GLU A 45 -9.69 -8.96 1.32
C GLU A 45 -9.54 -8.17 2.62
N LEU A 46 -10.16 -7.00 2.68
CA LEU A 46 -10.39 -6.24 3.90
C LEU A 46 -11.75 -6.62 4.49
N SER A 47 -11.79 -7.06 5.74
CA SER A 47 -13.03 -7.32 6.46
C SER A 47 -13.30 -6.18 7.45
N PRO A 48 -14.36 -5.37 7.25
CA PRO A 48 -14.78 -4.34 8.21
C PRO A 48 -14.97 -4.92 9.61
N SER A 49 -14.72 -4.13 10.65
CA SER A 49 -14.80 -4.50 12.08
C SER A 49 -13.78 -5.55 12.56
N HIS A 50 -13.00 -6.12 11.64
CA HIS A 50 -12.04 -7.19 11.94
C HIS A 50 -10.60 -6.68 11.91
N ASN A 51 -9.70 -7.45 12.53
CA ASN A 51 -8.30 -7.10 12.61
C ASN A 51 -7.54 -7.50 11.33
N GLY A 52 -6.65 -6.61 10.90
CA GLY A 52 -5.69 -6.85 9.83
C GLY A 52 -4.26 -6.63 10.30
N HIS A 53 -3.32 -7.30 9.63
CA HIS A 53 -1.88 -7.09 9.77
C HIS A 53 -1.32 -6.50 8.49
N ILE A 54 -0.50 -5.46 8.62
CA ILE A 54 0.40 -5.01 7.55
C ILE A 54 1.80 -5.40 7.96
N TYR A 55 2.54 -6.00 7.03
CA TYR A 55 3.96 -6.26 7.14
C TYR A 55 4.72 -5.29 6.24
N GLY A 56 5.94 -4.94 6.65
CA GLY A 56 6.66 -3.88 5.97
C GLY A 56 7.96 -3.49 6.63
N ASN A 57 8.46 -2.32 6.21
CA ASN A 57 9.58 -1.64 6.82
C ASN A 57 9.23 -0.18 7.12
N ALA A 58 9.85 0.36 8.17
CA ALA A 58 9.70 1.73 8.63
C ALA A 58 8.23 2.19 8.80
N LEU A 59 7.33 1.29 9.17
CA LEU A 59 5.88 1.50 9.31
C LEU A 59 5.48 2.33 10.55
N ARG A 60 6.42 2.69 11.41
CA ARG A 60 6.10 3.43 12.64
C ARG A 60 5.80 4.88 12.30
N PHE A 61 4.70 5.39 12.84
CA PHE A 61 4.27 6.78 12.73
C PHE A 61 3.84 7.32 14.10
N ASP A 62 3.64 8.63 14.19
CA ASP A 62 3.09 9.28 15.38
C ASP A 62 1.56 9.39 15.26
N GLN A 63 0.83 8.75 16.18
CA GLN A 63 -0.64 8.78 16.20
C GLN A 63 -1.22 10.12 16.64
N ALA A 64 -0.43 10.97 17.30
CA ALA A 64 -0.87 12.29 17.73
C ALA A 64 -0.90 13.31 16.58
N ASP A 65 -0.26 13.00 15.45
CA ASP A 65 -0.16 13.87 14.29
C ASP A 65 -1.20 13.45 13.22
N PRO A 66 -2.17 14.32 12.87
CA PRO A 66 -3.28 13.94 11.98
C PRO A 66 -2.86 13.72 10.52
N GLU A 67 -1.66 14.16 10.13
CA GLU A 67 -1.14 13.91 8.78
C GLU A 67 -0.46 12.53 8.69
N GLN A 68 -0.22 11.89 9.83
CA GLN A 68 0.37 10.57 9.96
C GLN A 68 -0.68 9.53 10.31
N GLY A 69 -0.47 8.30 9.88
CA GLY A 69 -1.46 7.25 10.11
C GLY A 69 -1.42 6.13 9.09
N LEU A 70 -2.34 5.21 9.29
CA LEU A 70 -2.74 4.23 8.29
C LEU A 70 -4.05 4.71 7.65
N PHE A 71 -4.09 4.69 6.32
CA PHE A 71 -5.21 5.14 5.52
C PHE A 71 -5.67 4.02 4.59
N ILE A 72 -6.98 3.85 4.49
CA ILE A 72 -7.63 2.96 3.53
C ILE A 72 -8.11 3.86 2.38
N VAL A 73 -7.51 3.70 1.22
CA VAL A 73 -7.69 4.62 0.09
C VAL A 73 -8.45 3.91 -1.02
N PRO A 74 -9.64 4.37 -1.43
CA PRO A 74 -10.37 3.75 -2.53
C PRO A 74 -9.57 3.87 -3.83
N VAL A 75 -9.68 2.87 -4.70
CA VAL A 75 -9.08 2.89 -6.03
C VAL A 75 -10.15 2.91 -7.12
N ASP A 76 -9.88 3.59 -8.23
CA ASP A 76 -10.73 3.51 -9.42
C ASP A 76 -10.50 2.20 -10.20
N ASP A 77 -11.24 2.02 -11.30
CA ASP A 77 -11.14 0.84 -12.17
C ASP A 77 -9.71 0.56 -12.67
N SER A 78 -8.91 1.60 -12.87
CA SER A 78 -7.50 1.51 -13.29
C SER A 78 -6.55 1.11 -12.14
N GLY A 79 -7.03 1.02 -10.89
CA GLY A 79 -6.22 0.69 -9.73
C GLY A 79 -5.42 1.86 -9.15
N LEU A 80 -5.70 3.10 -9.57
CA LEU A 80 -5.07 4.30 -9.04
C LEU A 80 -5.80 4.76 -7.77
N ALA A 81 -5.04 5.19 -6.75
CA ALA A 81 -5.57 5.51 -5.44
C ALA A 81 -6.16 6.94 -5.39
N ASN A 82 -7.43 7.05 -4.99
CA ASN A 82 -8.12 8.32 -4.79
C ASN A 82 -7.92 8.83 -3.35
N ASN A 83 -6.83 9.57 -3.16
CA ASN A 83 -6.42 10.12 -1.87
C ASN A 83 -7.44 11.08 -1.23
N SER A 84 -8.34 11.69 -2.02
CA SER A 84 -9.37 12.61 -1.51
C SER A 84 -10.47 11.90 -0.72
N GLN A 85 -10.60 10.58 -0.86
CA GLN A 85 -11.57 9.74 -0.16
C GLN A 85 -10.89 8.75 0.80
N ALA A 86 -9.67 9.06 1.22
CA ALA A 86 -8.93 8.24 2.17
C ALA A 86 -9.64 8.18 3.53
N ILE A 87 -9.82 6.97 4.05
CA ILE A 87 -10.40 6.71 5.38
C ILE A 87 -9.24 6.48 6.34
N ALA A 88 -9.09 7.34 7.34
CA ALA A 88 -8.08 7.15 8.39
C ALA A 88 -8.50 5.99 9.31
N VAL A 89 -7.56 5.12 9.63
CA VAL A 89 -7.73 4.08 10.64
C VAL A 89 -7.40 4.66 12.01
N GLU A 90 -8.30 4.48 12.98
CA GLU A 90 -8.15 5.05 14.32
C GLU A 90 -7.80 3.97 15.37
N GLU A 91 -8.24 2.72 15.14
CA GLU A 91 -8.08 1.63 16.10
C GLU A 91 -6.86 0.74 15.78
N PHE A 92 -5.84 0.83 16.64
CA PHE A 92 -4.61 0.04 16.50
C PHE A 92 -4.39 -0.86 17.72
N ALA A 93 -4.24 -2.16 17.47
CA ALA A 93 -3.81 -3.09 18.51
C ALA A 93 -2.28 -3.05 18.71
N ARG A 94 -1.51 -2.76 17.64
CA ARG A 94 -0.06 -2.66 17.71
C ARG A 94 0.50 -1.82 16.56
N ILE A 95 1.41 -0.91 16.88
CA ILE A 95 2.23 -0.20 15.88
C ILE A 95 3.70 -0.53 16.14
N ALA A 96 4.33 -1.19 15.19
CA ALA A 96 5.74 -1.54 15.20
C ALA A 96 6.38 -1.16 13.85
N PRO A 97 7.70 -0.91 13.80
CA PRO A 97 8.36 -0.48 12.56
C PRO A 97 8.26 -1.50 11.41
N GLN A 98 8.02 -2.78 11.70
CA GLN A 98 7.88 -3.83 10.69
C GLN A 98 6.46 -4.43 10.62
N LYS A 99 5.57 -4.03 11.52
CA LYS A 99 4.24 -4.60 11.61
C LYS A 99 3.25 -3.64 12.23
N ILE A 100 2.11 -3.46 11.57
CA ILE A 100 0.96 -2.76 12.15
C ILE A 100 -0.19 -3.76 12.28
N THR A 101 -0.77 -3.86 13.47
CA THR A 101 -2.03 -4.54 13.73
C THR A 101 -3.08 -3.49 13.99
N PHE A 102 -4.14 -3.49 13.19
CA PHE A 102 -5.21 -2.51 13.26
C PHE A 102 -6.56 -3.18 13.04
N ARG A 103 -7.62 -2.51 13.49
CA ARG A 103 -8.98 -2.88 13.17
C ARG A 103 -9.44 -2.08 11.94
N VAL A 104 -9.99 -2.77 10.96
CA VAL A 104 -10.62 -2.12 9.80
C VAL A 104 -11.89 -1.41 10.29
N PRO A 105 -12.06 -0.10 10.02
CA PRO A 105 -13.25 0.64 10.42
C PRO A 105 -14.54 0.03 9.84
N ASP A 106 -15.63 0.10 10.60
CA ASP A 106 -16.96 -0.40 10.19
C ASP A 106 -17.58 0.41 9.04
N ASN A 107 -17.14 1.66 8.86
CA ASN A 107 -17.66 2.58 7.83
C ASN A 107 -16.99 2.42 6.46
N VAL A 108 -16.20 1.35 6.26
CA VAL A 108 -15.61 1.05 4.95
C VAL A 108 -16.65 0.37 4.07
N SER A 109 -17.14 1.07 3.06
CA SER A 109 -18.09 0.54 2.08
C SER A 109 -17.47 -0.61 1.26
N PRO A 110 -18.30 -1.50 0.67
CA PRO A 110 -17.84 -2.47 -0.31
C PRO A 110 -17.17 -1.78 -1.51
N GLY A 111 -16.01 -2.28 -1.92
CA GLY A 111 -15.21 -1.62 -2.96
C GLY A 111 -13.77 -2.13 -3.04
N ARG A 112 -12.95 -1.44 -3.84
CA ARG A 112 -11.53 -1.74 -4.04
C ARG A 112 -10.70 -0.66 -3.34
N TYR A 113 -9.69 -1.08 -2.60
CA TYR A 113 -8.90 -0.20 -1.75
C TYR A 113 -7.42 -0.55 -1.80
N LYS A 114 -6.59 0.44 -1.50
CA LYS A 114 -5.18 0.27 -1.15
C LYS A 114 -4.94 0.76 0.26
N LEU A 115 -3.95 0.17 0.91
CA LEU A 115 -3.49 0.64 2.22
C LEU A 115 -2.34 1.60 2.04
N GLU A 116 -2.38 2.71 2.76
CA GLU A 116 -1.32 3.70 2.77
C GLU A 116 -0.86 3.99 4.20
N VAL A 117 0.44 3.93 4.46
CA VAL A 117 1.02 4.41 5.70
C VAL A 117 1.71 5.73 5.45
N ARG A 118 1.32 6.77 6.18
CA ARG A 118 1.93 8.10 6.13
C ARG A 118 2.72 8.33 7.41
N ALA A 119 4.01 8.62 7.27
CA ALA A 119 4.91 8.83 8.40
C ALA A 119 5.82 10.05 8.13
N LYS A 120 6.05 10.87 9.15
CA LYS A 120 7.00 11.99 9.10
C LYS A 120 8.36 11.52 9.60
N TYR A 121 9.42 11.86 8.86
CA TYR A 121 10.81 11.61 9.26
C TYR A 121 11.51 12.93 9.62
N ARG A 122 12.60 12.85 10.41
CA ARG A 122 13.37 14.01 10.90
C ARG A 122 13.54 15.07 9.78
N LYS A 123 13.03 16.28 10.05
CA LYS A 123 12.78 17.44 9.14
C LYS A 123 11.36 17.55 8.52
N SER A 124 10.32 16.96 9.13
CA SER A 124 8.90 17.12 8.76
C SER A 124 8.52 16.73 7.33
N SER A 125 9.36 15.97 6.61
CA SER A 125 8.97 15.45 5.30
C SER A 125 8.03 14.26 5.50
N LEU A 126 6.75 14.48 5.19
CA LEU A 126 5.76 13.40 5.11
C LEU A 126 6.17 12.43 4.00
N ARG A 127 6.19 11.14 4.31
CA ARG A 127 6.44 10.06 3.35
C ARG A 127 5.29 9.08 3.41
N THR A 128 4.86 8.66 2.24
CA THR A 128 3.78 7.70 2.07
C THR A 128 4.33 6.42 1.50
N GLY A 129 3.94 5.32 2.13
CA GLY A 129 4.12 3.97 1.64
C GLY A 129 2.75 3.46 1.25
N GLN A 130 2.65 2.84 0.09
CA GLN A 130 1.40 2.26 -0.40
C GLN A 130 1.59 0.77 -0.59
N LEU A 131 0.59 -0.03 -0.22
CA LEU A 131 0.53 -1.44 -0.57
C LEU A 131 0.28 -1.56 -2.08
N GLU A 132 1.12 -2.31 -2.78
CA GLU A 132 0.96 -2.52 -4.22
C GLU A 132 -0.32 -3.28 -4.55
N ASN A 133 -0.66 -4.26 -3.70
CA ASN A 133 -1.86 -5.06 -3.83
C ASN A 133 -3.14 -4.25 -3.55
N VAL A 134 -4.13 -4.44 -4.41
CA VAL A 134 -5.49 -3.91 -4.22
C VAL A 134 -6.29 -4.91 -3.41
N LEU A 135 -6.81 -4.45 -2.28
CA LEU A 135 -7.66 -5.22 -1.38
C LEU A 135 -9.13 -4.96 -1.72
N VAL A 136 -9.96 -5.99 -1.59
CA VAL A 136 -11.40 -5.88 -1.84
C VAL A 136 -12.16 -5.94 -0.52
N VAL A 137 -13.12 -5.04 -0.35
CA VAL A 137 -14.13 -5.09 0.72
C VAL A 137 -15.42 -5.62 0.10
N ARG A 138 -16.01 -6.64 0.71
CA ARG A 138 -17.24 -7.30 0.26
C ARG A 138 -18.35 -7.15 1.28
#